data_AF-A0A919BU11-F1
#
_entry.id   AF-A0A919BU11-F1
#
_cell.length_a   1.000
_cell.length_b   1.000
_cell.length_c   1.000
_cell.angle_alpha   90.00
_cell.angle_beta   90.00
_cell.angle_gamma   90.00
#
_symmetry.space_group_name_H-M   'P 1'
#
loop_
_entity.id
_entity.type
_entity.pdbx_description
1 polymer ?
#
loop_
_entity_poly.entity_id
_entity_poly.type
_entity_poly.pdbx_seq_one_letter_code
_entity_poly.pdbx_strand_id
1 'polypeptide(L)'
;MSTTTRHHLNRQRRRQARGRTPATPGEAGPAPRQERRPAAKPVREDREDREEREEREERAAGEAPAARGARRPRVPLLAVLCALTLLLGGFAGWAAHRAGELRDDPARANTALTDLARTSEVKARTATAVAALFSYDHTDPGAFERAGKTLLTGKAVEQHRALFAGVLAGAAAQKPVITTTVTDSAVERIDGDRARVLVYADQTSVSTAGPAAAGKKPAKGKAPARDQGVYAGAMFAVDVVRRGDVWLVEGIDTFGR
;
A
#
# COMPACT_ATOMS: atom_id res chain seq x y z
N MET A 1 41.03 -5.10 -24.08
CA MET A 1 40.06 -5.19 -25.18
C MET A 1 39.27 -6.49 -25.02
N SER A 2 38.10 -6.45 -24.37
CA SER A 2 37.24 -7.63 -24.19
C SER A 2 35.77 -7.19 -24.08
N THR A 3 35.15 -6.83 -25.21
CA THR A 3 33.74 -6.42 -25.28
C THR A 3 33.02 -7.10 -26.44
N THR A 4 33.07 -8.43 -26.51
CA THR A 4 32.39 -9.18 -27.60
C THR A 4 31.35 -10.19 -27.09
N THR A 5 31.37 -10.57 -25.82
CA THR A 5 30.50 -11.65 -25.32
C THR A 5 29.04 -11.22 -25.09
N ARG A 6 28.77 -9.95 -24.73
CA ARG A 6 27.39 -9.49 -24.44
C ARG A 6 26.53 -9.25 -25.69
N HIS A 7 27.12 -8.85 -26.81
CA HIS A 7 26.36 -8.54 -28.03
C HIS A 7 25.85 -9.80 -28.75
N HIS A 8 26.53 -10.94 -28.61
CA HIS A 8 26.12 -12.18 -29.26
C HIS A 8 24.85 -12.78 -28.63
N LEU A 9 24.71 -12.68 -27.30
CA LEU A 9 23.58 -13.26 -26.56
C LEU A 9 22.26 -12.52 -26.85
N ASN A 10 22.30 -11.19 -26.93
CA ASN A 10 21.13 -10.37 -27.27
C ASN A 10 20.68 -10.57 -28.73
N ARG A 11 21.61 -10.85 -29.65
CA ARG A 11 21.29 -11.12 -31.05
C ARG A 11 20.62 -12.49 -31.25
N GLN A 12 21.00 -13.50 -30.45
CA GLN A 12 20.39 -14.84 -30.52
C GLN A 12 18.95 -14.85 -29.98
N ARG A 13 18.66 -14.16 -28.86
CA ARG A 13 17.29 -14.07 -28.32
C ARG A 13 16.30 -13.40 -29.27
N ARG A 14 16.72 -12.33 -29.97
CA ARG A 14 15.86 -11.65 -30.96
C ARG A 14 15.55 -12.50 -32.19
N ARG A 15 16.38 -13.49 -32.53
CA ARG A 15 16.11 -14.43 -33.63
C ARG A 15 15.12 -15.52 -33.22
N GLN A 16 15.18 -15.99 -31.97
CA GLN A 16 14.26 -17.00 -31.46
C GLN A 16 12.84 -16.47 -31.22
N ALA A 17 12.68 -15.17 -30.96
CA ALA A 17 11.38 -14.51 -30.80
C ALA A 17 10.65 -14.20 -32.13
N ARG A 18 11.29 -14.35 -33.30
CA ARG A 18 10.68 -14.05 -34.62
C ARG A 18 10.09 -15.28 -35.32
N GLY A 19 10.11 -16.46 -34.69
CA GLY A 19 9.64 -17.72 -35.28
C GLY A 19 8.32 -18.27 -34.72
N ARG A 20 7.60 -17.53 -33.86
CA ARG A 20 6.34 -18.00 -33.27
C ARG A 20 5.19 -17.09 -33.67
N THR A 21 4.57 -17.44 -34.78
CA THR A 21 3.25 -16.93 -35.20
C THR A 21 2.18 -17.52 -34.27
N PRO A 22 1.33 -16.72 -33.61
CA PRO A 22 0.13 -17.24 -32.95
C PRO A 22 -0.99 -17.40 -33.99
N ALA A 23 -1.56 -18.60 -34.06
CA ALA A 23 -2.74 -18.93 -34.86
C ALA A 23 -4.03 -18.52 -34.10
N THR A 24 -4.97 -17.90 -34.83
CA THR A 24 -6.36 -17.62 -34.42
C THR A 24 -7.24 -18.85 -34.67
N PRO A 25 -8.21 -19.15 -33.80
CA PRO A 25 -9.64 -19.18 -34.19
C PRO A 25 -10.55 -18.61 -33.07
N GLY A 26 -11.78 -18.11 -33.22
CA GLY A 26 -12.85 -18.33 -34.19
C GLY A 26 -14.18 -18.43 -33.40
N GLU A 27 -14.99 -17.36 -33.47
CA GLU A 27 -16.45 -17.20 -33.33
C GLU A 27 -17.40 -18.22 -32.64
N ALA A 28 -18.34 -17.69 -31.82
CA ALA A 28 -19.81 -17.85 -31.87
C ALA A 28 -20.51 -18.03 -30.49
N GLY A 29 -21.45 -17.12 -30.15
CA GLY A 29 -22.42 -17.25 -29.04
C GLY A 29 -23.69 -18.01 -29.45
N PRO A 30 -24.89 -17.80 -28.84
CA PRO A 30 -25.26 -17.06 -27.63
C PRO A 30 -26.13 -17.88 -26.62
N ALA A 31 -26.48 -17.26 -25.48
CA ALA A 31 -27.46 -17.75 -24.49
C ALA A 31 -28.93 -17.58 -24.94
N PRO A 32 -29.91 -18.22 -24.24
CA PRO A 32 -30.90 -17.36 -23.57
C PRO A 32 -31.46 -17.82 -22.20
N ARG A 33 -31.82 -16.76 -21.46
CA ARG A 33 -32.80 -16.51 -20.37
C ARG A 33 -34.16 -17.20 -20.60
N GLN A 34 -35.00 -17.64 -19.65
CA GLN A 34 -35.81 -17.01 -18.58
C GLN A 34 -36.55 -18.19 -17.86
N GLU A 35 -37.10 -18.14 -16.63
CA GLU A 35 -38.42 -17.55 -16.30
C GLU A 35 -38.71 -17.72 -14.79
N ARG A 36 -39.01 -16.61 -14.11
CA ARG A 36 -40.32 -16.26 -13.49
C ARG A 36 -40.78 -17.08 -12.27
N ARG A 37 -40.71 -16.39 -11.13
CA ARG A 37 -41.61 -16.48 -9.97
C ARG A 37 -43.02 -16.01 -10.40
N PRO A 38 -44.13 -16.40 -9.72
CA PRO A 38 -44.56 -15.61 -8.56
C PRO A 38 -45.20 -16.41 -7.40
N ALA A 39 -45.43 -15.67 -6.32
CA ALA A 39 -45.94 -16.08 -5.02
C ALA A 39 -47.47 -16.22 -4.94
N ALA A 40 -47.96 -16.96 -3.93
CA ALA A 40 -49.24 -16.68 -3.25
C ALA A 40 -49.33 -17.40 -1.89
N LYS A 41 -49.66 -16.66 -0.83
CA LYS A 41 -50.41 -17.14 0.36
C LYS A 41 -51.86 -16.67 0.18
N PRO A 42 -52.88 -17.36 0.73
CA PRO A 42 -53.39 -16.88 2.02
C PRO A 42 -53.95 -17.95 3.00
N VAL A 43 -54.04 -17.46 4.23
CA VAL A 43 -54.78 -17.82 5.46
C VAL A 43 -56.08 -18.63 5.30
N ARG A 44 -56.33 -19.55 6.24
CA ARG A 44 -57.65 -19.78 6.89
C ARG A 44 -57.52 -20.53 8.22
N GLU A 45 -58.40 -20.13 9.13
CA GLU A 45 -58.58 -20.49 10.55
C GLU A 45 -59.27 -21.84 10.78
N ASP A 46 -59.34 -22.14 12.09
CA ASP A 46 -60.27 -22.99 12.83
C ASP A 46 -60.00 -24.49 12.96
N ARG A 47 -59.57 -24.85 14.17
CA ARG A 47 -60.19 -25.93 14.95
C ARG A 47 -59.87 -25.78 16.44
N GLU A 48 -60.92 -25.56 17.23
CA GLU A 48 -60.99 -25.80 18.66
C GLU A 48 -60.98 -27.31 18.94
N ASP A 49 -60.34 -27.74 20.03
CA ASP A 49 -61.06 -28.22 21.23
C ASP A 49 -60.14 -28.88 22.28
N ARG A 50 -60.50 -28.58 23.55
CA ARG A 50 -60.51 -29.47 24.73
C ARG A 50 -59.40 -29.36 25.81
N GLU A 51 -59.85 -28.76 26.93
CA GLU A 51 -59.67 -29.15 28.35
C GLU A 51 -58.27 -28.94 28.99
N GLU A 52 -58.10 -28.48 30.23
CA GLU A 52 -58.98 -28.15 31.37
C GLU A 52 -58.14 -27.48 32.47
N ARG A 53 -58.84 -26.93 33.47
CA ARG A 53 -58.43 -26.60 34.86
C ARG A 53 -57.95 -25.18 35.19
N GLU A 54 -58.95 -24.44 35.70
CA GLU A 54 -59.04 -23.89 37.08
C GLU A 54 -58.03 -22.78 37.44
N GLU A 55 -58.52 -21.53 37.52
CA GLU A 55 -58.94 -20.86 38.77
C GLU A 55 -57.74 -20.49 39.67
N ARG A 56 -57.56 -19.28 40.19
CA ARG A 56 -58.48 -18.21 40.55
C ARG A 56 -57.60 -17.03 41.05
N GLU A 57 -58.04 -15.81 40.75
CA GLU A 57 -57.95 -14.52 41.49
C GLU A 57 -56.67 -14.17 42.29
N GLU A 58 -56.17 -12.95 42.36
CA GLU A 58 -56.90 -11.70 42.59
C GLU A 58 -55.91 -10.53 42.44
N ARG A 59 -56.39 -9.42 41.86
CA ARG A 59 -55.71 -8.13 42.00
C ARG A 59 -56.02 -7.59 43.38
N ALA A 60 -55.01 -7.17 44.13
CA ALA A 60 -55.21 -6.17 45.17
C ALA A 60 -54.01 -5.23 45.20
N ALA A 61 -54.28 -3.97 44.88
CA ALA A 61 -53.43 -2.85 45.21
C ALA A 61 -53.27 -2.77 46.73
N GLY A 62 -52.04 -2.53 47.18
CA GLY A 62 -51.71 -2.33 48.59
C GLY A 62 -50.61 -1.29 48.70
N GLU A 63 -50.91 -0.23 49.45
CA GLU A 63 -50.07 0.93 49.71
C GLU A 63 -48.65 0.60 50.19
N ALA A 64 -47.73 1.48 49.81
CA ALA A 64 -46.39 1.52 50.36
C ALA A 64 -46.41 1.86 51.86
N PRO A 65 -45.42 1.36 52.61
CA PRO A 65 -44.78 2.17 53.62
C PRO A 65 -43.30 2.36 53.30
N ALA A 66 -42.86 3.60 53.49
CA ALA A 66 -41.48 4.04 53.32
C ALA A 66 -40.50 3.24 54.20
N ALA A 67 -39.65 2.43 53.56
CA ALA A 67 -38.42 1.93 54.16
C ALA A 67 -37.26 2.88 53.81
N ARG A 68 -36.79 3.63 54.82
CA ARG A 68 -35.53 4.36 54.76
C ARG A 68 -34.36 3.37 54.85
N GLY A 69 -33.38 3.54 53.96
CA GLY A 69 -32.06 2.90 54.02
C GLY A 69 -31.94 1.70 53.07
N ALA A 70 -31.00 1.59 52.15
CA ALA A 70 -29.75 2.30 51.96
C ALA A 70 -29.75 2.99 50.59
N ARG A 71 -29.23 4.21 50.51
CA ARG A 71 -28.77 4.79 49.24
C ARG A 71 -27.61 3.91 48.76
N ARG A 72 -27.92 2.79 48.10
CA ARG A 72 -26.95 2.03 47.31
C ARG A 72 -26.30 3.03 46.38
N PRO A 73 -24.97 3.07 46.28
CA PRO A 73 -24.32 4.11 45.53
C PRO A 73 -24.66 3.82 44.06
N ARG A 74 -25.69 4.49 43.53
CA ARG A 74 -26.04 4.44 42.10
C ARG A 74 -24.96 5.16 41.28
N VAL A 75 -24.15 5.98 41.95
CA VAL A 75 -23.01 6.72 41.39
C VAL A 75 -21.92 5.80 40.82
N PRO A 76 -21.40 4.77 41.52
CA PRO A 76 -20.47 3.82 40.91
C PRO A 76 -21.11 2.99 39.81
N LEU A 77 -22.39 2.63 39.90
CA LEU A 77 -23.05 1.90 38.80
C LEU A 77 -23.17 2.76 37.53
N LEU A 78 -23.58 4.02 37.67
CA LEU A 78 -23.62 5.00 36.58
C LEU A 78 -22.22 5.33 36.06
N ALA A 79 -21.22 5.48 36.92
CA ALA A 79 -19.83 5.71 36.52
C ALA A 79 -19.25 4.50 35.78
N VAL A 80 -19.54 3.27 36.24
CA VAL A 80 -19.16 2.03 35.55
C VAL A 80 -19.86 1.93 34.20
N LEU A 81 -21.17 2.23 34.12
CA LEU A 81 -21.90 2.28 32.85
C LEU A 81 -21.33 3.31 31.88
N CYS A 82 -21.02 4.53 32.34
CA CYS A 82 -20.38 5.56 31.53
C CYS A 82 -19.00 5.11 31.03
N ALA A 83 -18.16 4.56 31.92
CA ALA A 83 -16.86 4.02 31.54
C ALA A 83 -16.98 2.90 30.51
N LEU A 84 -17.95 2.00 30.69
CA LEU A 84 -18.23 0.92 29.75
C LEU A 84 -18.66 1.46 28.39
N THR A 85 -19.56 2.45 28.35
CA THR A 85 -20.00 3.07 27.08
C THR A 85 -18.88 3.80 26.35
N LEU A 86 -17.96 4.44 27.07
CA LEU A 86 -16.78 5.08 26.47
C LEU A 86 -15.79 4.04 25.94
N LEU A 87 -15.57 2.94 26.66
CA LEU A 87 -14.75 1.82 26.22
C LEU A 87 -15.35 1.14 24.99
N LEU A 88 -16.64 0.82 25.02
CA LEU A 88 -17.36 0.19 23.92
C LEU A 88 -17.46 1.12 22.71
N GLY A 89 -17.71 2.43 22.92
CA GLY A 89 -17.75 3.42 21.85
C GLY A 89 -16.37 3.67 21.23
N GLY A 90 -15.33 3.76 22.05
CA GLY A 90 -13.94 3.86 21.60
C GLY A 90 -13.48 2.61 20.86
N PHE A 91 -13.81 1.42 21.37
CA PHE A 91 -13.54 0.15 20.70
C PHE A 91 -14.35 -0.01 19.42
N ALA A 92 -15.62 0.39 19.40
CA ALA A 92 -16.44 0.34 18.19
C ALA A 92 -15.94 1.33 17.13
N GLY A 93 -15.51 2.53 17.52
CA GLY A 93 -14.88 3.49 16.61
C GLY A 93 -13.54 2.99 16.08
N TRP A 94 -12.70 2.42 16.95
CA TRP A 94 -11.45 1.80 16.57
C TRP A 94 -11.65 0.57 15.68
N ALA A 95 -12.59 -0.30 16.02
CA ALA A 95 -12.94 -1.49 15.27
C ALA A 95 -13.63 -1.13 13.95
N ALA A 96 -14.41 -0.06 13.87
CA ALA A 96 -14.98 0.46 12.63
C ALA A 96 -13.90 1.05 11.72
N HIS A 97 -12.93 1.76 12.29
CA HIS A 97 -11.77 2.26 11.56
C HIS A 97 -10.93 1.10 11.00
N ARG A 98 -10.64 0.08 11.81
CA ARG A 98 -9.95 -1.14 11.39
C ARG A 98 -10.77 -1.99 10.42
N ALA A 99 -12.09 -2.05 10.61
CA ALA A 99 -13.02 -2.75 9.75
C ALA A 99 -13.14 -2.09 8.37
N GLY A 100 -13.01 -0.77 8.27
CA GLY A 100 -12.91 -0.06 7.00
C GLY A 100 -11.73 -0.57 6.17
N GLU A 101 -10.60 -0.88 6.81
CA GLU A 101 -9.44 -1.49 6.14
C GLU A 101 -9.68 -2.93 5.65
N LEU A 102 -10.73 -3.61 6.15
CA LEU A 102 -11.01 -5.03 5.91
C LEU A 102 -12.30 -5.28 5.09
N ARG A 103 -13.22 -4.32 4.99
CA ARG A 103 -14.52 -4.48 4.31
C ARG A 103 -14.47 -4.23 2.80
N ASP A 104 -13.41 -3.59 2.31
CA ASP A 104 -13.10 -3.56 0.88
C ASP A 104 -12.53 -4.92 0.50
N ASP A 105 -13.33 -5.78 -0.14
CA ASP A 105 -12.82 -7.01 -0.78
C ASP A 105 -11.77 -6.58 -1.83
N PRO A 106 -10.46 -6.73 -1.55
CA PRO A 106 -9.42 -6.10 -2.35
C PRO A 106 -9.40 -6.69 -3.76
N ALA A 107 -9.87 -7.92 -3.94
CA ALA A 107 -9.85 -8.59 -5.23
C ALA A 107 -10.96 -8.10 -6.17
N ARG A 108 -12.11 -7.67 -5.65
CA ARG A 108 -13.23 -7.16 -6.47
C ARG A 108 -13.10 -5.69 -6.81
N ALA A 109 -12.44 -4.89 -5.98
CA ALA A 109 -12.23 -3.46 -6.22
C ALA A 109 -10.92 -3.13 -6.95
N ASN A 110 -9.96 -4.07 -7.02
CA ASN A 110 -8.66 -3.82 -7.63
C ASN A 110 -8.76 -3.66 -9.14
N THR A 111 -8.82 -2.40 -9.59
CA THR A 111 -8.88 -2.09 -11.02
C THR A 111 -7.57 -2.41 -11.74
N ALA A 112 -6.48 -2.75 -11.03
CA ALA A 112 -5.23 -3.13 -11.68
C ALA A 112 -5.36 -4.37 -12.57
N LEU A 113 -6.30 -5.27 -12.24
CA LEU A 113 -6.57 -6.50 -12.98
C LEU A 113 -7.47 -6.27 -14.21
N THR A 114 -8.28 -5.20 -14.19
CA THR A 114 -9.28 -4.93 -15.23
C THR A 114 -8.90 -3.77 -16.15
N ASP A 115 -8.07 -2.84 -15.68
CA ASP A 115 -7.63 -1.65 -16.41
C ASP A 115 -6.12 -1.70 -16.66
N LEU A 116 -5.75 -2.34 -17.78
CA LEU A 116 -4.36 -2.49 -18.19
C LEU A 116 -3.71 -1.14 -18.54
N ALA A 117 -4.49 -0.16 -19.01
CA ALA A 117 -3.98 1.15 -19.40
C ALA A 117 -3.56 1.93 -18.15
N ARG A 118 -4.44 2.01 -17.15
CA ARG A 118 -4.13 2.65 -15.86
C ARG A 118 -3.02 1.93 -15.12
N THR A 119 -2.99 0.60 -15.14
CA THR A 119 -1.87 -0.18 -14.59
C THR A 119 -0.55 0.20 -15.26
N SER A 120 -0.50 0.23 -16.59
CA SER A 120 0.72 0.56 -17.33
C SER A 120 1.20 1.99 -17.05
N GLU A 121 0.26 2.94 -16.95
CA GLU A 121 0.55 4.32 -16.59
C GLU A 121 1.16 4.41 -15.19
N VAL A 122 0.52 3.81 -14.18
CA VAL A 122 1.01 3.81 -12.79
C VAL A 122 2.40 3.19 -12.70
N LYS A 123 2.66 2.07 -13.40
CA LYS A 123 3.99 1.44 -13.45
C LYS A 123 5.05 2.41 -13.97
N ALA A 124 4.81 3.02 -15.14
CA ALA A 124 5.76 3.91 -15.78
C ALA A 124 6.02 5.18 -14.95
N ARG A 125 4.95 5.80 -14.42
CA ARG A 125 5.04 7.01 -13.59
C ARG A 125 5.77 6.74 -12.29
N THR A 126 5.45 5.63 -11.62
CA THR A 126 6.12 5.24 -10.37
C THR A 126 7.59 4.93 -10.59
N ALA A 127 7.93 4.18 -11.66
CA ALA A 127 9.32 3.89 -11.98
C ALA A 127 10.14 5.18 -12.22
N THR A 128 9.58 6.13 -12.96
CA THR A 128 10.21 7.43 -13.21
C THR A 128 10.36 8.25 -11.92
N ALA A 129 9.32 8.29 -11.10
CA ALA A 129 9.35 9.01 -9.84
C ALA A 129 10.39 8.43 -8.88
N VAL A 130 10.42 7.11 -8.72
CA VAL A 130 11.42 6.41 -7.89
C VAL A 130 12.83 6.67 -8.38
N ALA A 131 13.09 6.54 -9.69
CA ALA A 131 14.42 6.81 -10.23
C ALA A 131 14.89 8.24 -9.92
N ALA A 132 14.01 9.24 -10.05
CA ALA A 132 14.33 10.63 -9.72
C ALA A 132 14.51 10.88 -8.22
N LEU A 133 13.63 10.31 -7.38
CA LEU A 133 13.65 10.50 -5.94
C LEU A 133 14.87 9.85 -5.28
N PHE A 134 15.33 8.70 -5.79
CA PHE A 134 16.43 7.96 -5.19
C PHE A 134 17.77 8.16 -5.90
N SER A 135 17.86 9.13 -6.81
CA SER A 135 19.13 9.54 -7.42
C SER A 135 19.59 10.88 -6.84
N TYR A 136 20.89 11.03 -6.61
CA TYR A 136 21.49 12.25 -6.08
C TYR A 136 22.80 12.52 -6.78
N ASP A 137 23.01 13.77 -7.21
CA ASP A 137 24.28 14.22 -7.77
C ASP A 137 24.73 15.46 -7.01
N HIS A 138 25.94 15.42 -6.45
CA HIS A 138 26.52 16.57 -5.75
C HIS A 138 26.73 17.79 -6.66
N THR A 139 26.78 17.62 -7.99
CA THR A 139 26.95 18.71 -8.96
C THR A 139 25.61 19.39 -9.32
N ASP A 140 24.48 18.71 -9.14
CA ASP A 140 23.13 19.26 -9.29
C ASP A 140 22.22 18.79 -8.13
N PRO A 141 22.44 19.31 -6.91
CA PRO A 141 21.55 19.02 -5.77
C PRO A 141 20.12 19.55 -6.02
N GLY A 142 19.98 20.54 -6.91
CA GLY A 142 18.68 21.13 -7.24
C GLY A 142 17.73 20.13 -7.90
N ALA A 143 18.23 19.19 -8.70
CA ALA A 143 17.38 18.13 -9.28
C ALA A 143 16.75 17.25 -8.20
N PHE A 144 17.55 16.84 -7.21
CA PHE A 144 17.08 16.03 -6.08
C PHE A 144 16.03 16.79 -5.25
N GLU A 145 16.28 18.06 -4.92
CA GLU A 145 15.32 18.88 -4.17
C GLU A 145 14.02 19.10 -4.94
N ARG A 146 14.10 19.35 -6.26
CA ARG A 146 12.91 19.51 -7.11
C ARG A 146 12.08 18.25 -7.12
N ALA A 147 12.72 17.08 -7.32
CA ALA A 147 12.03 15.79 -7.29
C ALA A 147 11.31 15.57 -5.95
N GLY A 148 11.98 15.84 -4.82
CA GLY A 148 11.37 15.74 -3.49
C GLY A 148 10.14 16.65 -3.34
N LYS A 149 10.19 17.89 -3.85
CA LYS A 149 9.08 18.86 -3.77
C LYS A 149 7.90 18.51 -4.68
N THR A 150 8.16 17.93 -5.84
CA THR A 150 7.12 17.72 -6.88
C THR A 150 6.55 16.31 -6.91
N LEU A 151 7.24 15.32 -6.35
CA LEU A 151 6.86 13.91 -6.43
C LEU A 151 6.52 13.29 -5.08
N LEU A 152 6.80 13.95 -3.96
CA LEU A 152 6.45 13.45 -2.62
C LEU A 152 5.25 14.20 -2.04
N THR A 153 4.47 13.47 -1.25
CA THR A 153 3.40 14.02 -0.41
C THR A 153 3.27 13.18 0.87
N GLY A 154 2.51 13.67 1.85
CA GLY A 154 2.19 12.90 3.05
C GLY A 154 3.44 12.45 3.82
N LYS A 155 3.41 11.21 4.32
CA LYS A 155 4.49 10.63 5.13
C LYS A 155 5.79 10.41 4.34
N ALA A 156 5.70 10.22 3.02
CA ALA A 156 6.87 9.95 2.19
C ALA A 156 7.90 11.09 2.18
N VAL A 157 7.49 12.33 2.43
CA VAL A 157 8.41 13.48 2.54
C VAL A 157 9.46 13.25 3.63
N GLU A 158 9.02 12.89 4.83
CA GLU A 158 9.92 12.63 5.96
C GLU A 158 10.64 11.29 5.82
N GLN A 159 9.98 10.25 5.29
CA GLN A 159 10.61 8.96 5.03
C GLN A 159 11.80 9.09 4.07
N HIS A 160 11.61 9.81 2.95
CA HIS A 160 12.65 10.05 1.96
C HIS A 160 13.81 10.88 2.54
N ARG A 161 13.49 11.94 3.29
CA ARG A 161 14.49 12.74 4.00
C ARG A 161 15.33 11.89 4.95
N ALA A 162 14.69 11.01 5.72
CA ALA A 162 15.38 10.12 6.65
C ALA A 162 16.32 9.14 5.93
N LEU A 163 15.91 8.60 4.78
CA LEU A 163 16.75 7.70 3.97
C LEU A 163 18.00 8.40 3.43
N PHE A 164 17.90 9.68 3.08
CA PHE A 164 19.02 10.45 2.52
C PHE A 164 19.83 11.26 3.55
N ALA A 165 19.41 11.31 4.82
CA ALA A 165 20.05 12.13 5.84
C ALA A 165 21.57 11.89 5.95
N GLY A 166 21.99 10.63 5.93
CA GLY A 166 23.42 10.27 5.97
C GLY A 166 24.20 10.68 4.72
N VAL A 167 23.58 10.56 3.54
CA VAL A 167 24.18 10.98 2.26
C VAL A 167 24.40 12.49 2.26
N LEU A 168 23.37 13.26 2.65
CA LEU A 168 23.42 14.72 2.66
C LEU A 168 24.40 15.25 3.71
N ALA A 169 24.48 14.63 4.88
CA ALA A 169 25.45 15.00 5.91
C ALA A 169 26.91 14.83 5.42
N GLY A 170 27.19 13.80 4.62
CA GLY A 170 28.50 13.53 4.04
C GLY A 170 28.76 14.16 2.67
N ALA A 171 27.78 14.83 2.07
CA ALA A 171 27.79 15.19 0.65
C ALA A 171 28.95 16.12 0.27
N ALA A 172 29.27 17.11 1.11
CA ALA A 172 30.36 18.05 0.85
C ALA A 172 31.74 17.38 0.85
N ALA A 173 31.93 16.36 1.71
CA ALA A 173 33.20 15.67 1.86
C ALA A 173 33.40 14.56 0.83
N GLN A 174 32.35 13.76 0.56
CA GLN A 174 32.45 12.58 -0.31
C GLN A 174 32.04 12.86 -1.76
N LYS A 175 31.33 13.96 -2.01
CA LYS A 175 30.81 14.32 -3.34
C LYS A 175 30.14 13.12 -4.03
N PRO A 176 29.13 12.50 -3.39
CA PRO A 176 28.54 11.28 -3.89
C PRO A 176 27.73 11.57 -5.16
N VAL A 177 27.78 10.62 -6.09
CA VAL A 177 26.81 10.47 -7.18
C VAL A 177 26.14 9.12 -6.99
N ILE A 178 24.83 9.17 -6.77
CA ILE A 178 23.96 8.04 -6.55
C ILE A 178 23.00 7.99 -7.72
N THR A 179 22.99 6.87 -8.44
CA THR A 179 22.09 6.65 -9.58
C THR A 179 21.21 5.46 -9.28
N THR A 180 19.90 5.67 -9.32
CA THR A 180 18.91 4.61 -9.14
C THR A 180 18.24 4.29 -10.47
N THR A 181 18.26 3.02 -10.85
CA THR A 181 17.60 2.49 -12.05
C THR A 181 16.54 1.48 -11.62
N VAL A 182 15.28 1.77 -11.91
CA VAL A 182 14.19 0.80 -11.69
C VAL A 182 14.29 -0.28 -12.77
N THR A 183 14.54 -1.52 -12.36
CA THR A 183 14.68 -2.66 -13.26
C THR A 183 13.35 -3.34 -13.54
N ASP A 184 12.47 -3.38 -12.54
CA ASP A 184 11.10 -3.85 -12.71
C ASP A 184 10.15 -3.18 -11.72
N SER A 185 8.87 -3.20 -12.04
CA SER A 185 7.81 -2.78 -11.14
C SER A 185 6.57 -3.65 -11.35
N ALA A 186 5.73 -3.76 -10.33
CA ALA A 186 4.44 -4.45 -10.40
C ALA A 186 3.41 -3.70 -9.57
N VAL A 187 2.23 -3.48 -10.14
CA VAL A 187 1.12 -2.88 -9.40
C VAL A 187 0.45 -3.99 -8.60
N GLU A 188 0.45 -3.85 -7.28
CA GLU A 188 -0.24 -4.75 -6.37
C GLU A 188 -1.74 -4.46 -6.38
N ARG A 189 -2.09 -3.17 -6.26
CA ARG A 189 -3.48 -2.72 -6.19
C ARG A 189 -3.67 -1.32 -6.75
N ILE A 190 -4.82 -1.07 -7.37
CA ILE A 190 -5.33 0.27 -7.69
C ILE A 190 -6.73 0.40 -7.09
N ASP A 191 -6.92 1.42 -6.27
CA ASP A 191 -8.19 1.78 -5.63
C ASP A 191 -8.53 3.22 -5.99
N GLY A 192 -9.28 3.40 -7.07
CA GLY A 192 -9.56 4.73 -7.62
C GLY A 192 -8.26 5.49 -7.90
N ASP A 193 -8.04 6.59 -7.19
CA ASP A 193 -6.88 7.47 -7.36
C ASP A 193 -5.65 7.08 -6.52
N ARG A 194 -5.67 5.92 -5.86
CA ARG A 194 -4.55 5.40 -5.09
C ARG A 194 -4.06 4.10 -5.70
N ALA A 195 -2.76 3.85 -5.60
CA ALA A 195 -2.18 2.59 -6.02
C ALA A 195 -1.02 2.18 -5.13
N ARG A 196 -0.80 0.87 -4.99
CA ARG A 196 0.36 0.29 -4.33
C ARG A 196 1.19 -0.45 -5.36
N VAL A 197 2.47 -0.11 -5.41
CA VAL A 197 3.40 -0.59 -6.44
C VAL A 197 4.63 -1.20 -5.79
N LEU A 198 4.92 -2.45 -6.12
CA LEU A 198 6.18 -3.11 -5.81
C LEU A 198 7.24 -2.66 -6.82
N VAL A 199 8.41 -2.27 -6.33
CA VAL A 199 9.50 -1.75 -7.15
C VAL A 199 10.77 -2.53 -6.86
N TYR A 200 11.43 -2.97 -7.93
CA TYR A 200 12.80 -3.46 -7.92
C TYR A 200 13.70 -2.42 -8.56
N ALA A 201 14.73 -1.99 -7.83
CA ALA A 201 15.65 -0.98 -8.30
C ALA A 201 17.09 -1.38 -7.99
N ASP A 202 17.96 -1.04 -8.92
CA ASP A 202 19.41 -1.14 -8.77
C ASP A 202 19.99 0.26 -8.54
N GLN A 203 20.87 0.35 -7.57
CA GLN A 203 21.54 1.58 -7.19
C GLN A 203 23.04 1.44 -7.39
N THR A 204 23.63 2.45 -8.01
CA THR A 204 25.09 2.65 -8.02
C THR A 204 25.42 3.88 -7.22
N SER A 205 26.47 3.81 -6.41
CA SER A 205 27.01 4.94 -5.66
C SER A 205 28.50 5.07 -5.93
N VAL A 206 28.93 6.25 -6.35
CA VAL A 206 30.34 6.59 -6.54
C VAL A 206 30.68 7.84 -5.73
N SER A 207 31.82 7.82 -5.05
CA SER A 207 32.41 9.00 -4.43
C SER A 207 33.33 9.66 -5.45
N THR A 208 33.12 10.94 -5.75
CA THR A 208 34.01 11.71 -6.64
C THR A 208 35.01 12.57 -5.88
N ALA A 209 34.95 12.55 -4.55
CA ALA A 209 36.07 13.01 -3.73
C ALA A 209 37.22 12.02 -3.94
N GLY A 210 38.28 12.47 -4.64
CA GLY A 210 39.38 11.60 -5.09
C GLY A 210 40.02 10.76 -3.98
N PRO A 211 40.97 9.85 -4.32
CA PRO A 211 41.39 8.73 -3.48
C PRO A 211 41.89 9.08 -2.07
N ALA A 212 42.23 10.34 -1.80
CA ALA A 212 42.59 10.85 -0.48
C ALA A 212 41.41 10.93 0.51
N ALA A 213 40.17 11.11 0.03
CA ALA A 213 38.98 11.20 0.88
C ALA A 213 38.45 9.81 1.31
N ALA A 214 38.77 8.75 0.56
CA ALA A 214 38.39 7.37 0.85
C ALA A 214 39.22 6.69 1.96
N GLY A 215 39.98 7.45 2.75
CA GLY A 215 40.71 6.96 3.93
C GLY A 215 41.89 6.02 3.67
N LYS A 216 42.24 5.73 2.40
CA LYS A 216 43.39 4.88 2.06
C LYS A 216 44.42 5.67 1.24
N LYS A 217 45.46 6.17 1.91
CA LYS A 217 46.67 6.64 1.22
C LYS A 217 47.24 5.46 0.40
N PRO A 218 47.46 5.61 -0.92
CA PRO A 218 48.13 4.57 -1.67
C PRO A 218 49.55 4.41 -1.13
N ALA A 219 49.94 3.17 -0.83
CA ALA A 219 51.34 2.84 -0.57
C ALA A 219 52.18 3.29 -1.78
N LYS A 220 53.33 3.93 -1.51
CA LYS A 220 54.26 4.45 -2.52
C LYS A 220 54.50 3.38 -3.60
N GLY A 221 54.08 3.62 -4.84
CA GLY A 221 54.32 2.75 -5.99
C GLY A 221 53.12 1.98 -6.58
N LYS A 222 51.90 2.11 -6.03
CA LYS A 222 50.68 1.54 -6.67
C LYS A 222 49.88 2.60 -7.42
N ALA A 223 49.37 2.23 -8.60
CA ALA A 223 48.46 3.05 -9.41
C ALA A 223 47.27 3.55 -8.56
N PRO A 224 46.75 4.77 -8.81
CA PRO A 224 45.65 5.33 -8.02
C PRO A 224 44.46 4.36 -7.99
N ALA A 225 43.90 4.16 -6.80
CA ALA A 225 42.67 3.40 -6.63
C ALA A 225 41.58 4.08 -7.47
N ARG A 226 41.06 3.36 -8.46
CA ARG A 226 39.92 3.79 -9.27
C ARG A 226 38.70 3.88 -8.33
N ASP A 227 37.84 4.88 -8.51
CA ASP A 227 36.60 5.02 -7.73
C ASP A 227 35.83 3.69 -7.78
N GLN A 228 35.82 2.98 -6.65
CA GLN A 228 35.11 1.71 -6.51
C GLN A 228 33.65 2.05 -6.23
N GLY A 229 32.84 2.08 -7.29
CA GLY A 229 31.40 2.23 -7.14
C GLY A 229 30.82 1.06 -6.34
N VAL A 230 29.96 1.37 -5.37
CA VAL A 230 29.15 0.38 -4.65
C VAL A 230 27.88 0.13 -5.46
N TYR A 231 27.53 -1.14 -5.64
CA TYR A 231 26.30 -1.56 -6.29
C TYR A 231 25.40 -2.27 -5.28
N ALA A 232 24.13 -1.89 -5.23
CA ALA A 232 23.13 -2.51 -4.37
C ALA A 232 21.78 -2.60 -5.08
N GLY A 233 21.16 -3.78 -5.06
CA GLY A 233 19.76 -3.95 -5.45
C GLY A 233 18.85 -3.76 -4.24
N ALA A 234 17.67 -3.18 -4.45
CA ALA A 234 16.65 -2.97 -3.42
C ALA A 234 15.26 -3.33 -3.95
N MET A 235 14.42 -3.86 -3.06
CA MET A 235 13.00 -4.08 -3.28
C MET A 235 12.20 -3.36 -2.19
N PHE A 236 11.16 -2.63 -2.60
CA PHE A 236 10.27 -1.92 -1.68
C PHE A 236 8.90 -1.71 -2.32
N ALA A 237 7.89 -1.45 -1.51
CA ALA A 237 6.59 -0.99 -1.95
C ALA A 237 6.49 0.54 -1.87
N VAL A 238 5.77 1.12 -2.82
CA VAL A 238 5.47 2.55 -2.88
C VAL A 238 3.97 2.72 -2.95
N ASP A 239 3.43 3.48 -2.02
CA ASP A 239 2.04 3.93 -2.06
C ASP A 239 2.01 5.26 -2.85
N VAL A 240 1.25 5.30 -3.94
CA VAL A 240 1.09 6.48 -4.78
C VAL A 240 -0.35 6.97 -4.80
N VAL A 241 -0.52 8.28 -4.92
CA VAL A 241 -1.82 8.95 -5.02
C VAL A 241 -1.82 9.90 -6.22
N ARG A 242 -2.89 9.87 -7.00
CA ARG A 242 -3.11 10.77 -8.12
C ARG A 242 -3.68 12.09 -7.61
N ARG A 243 -3.05 13.21 -7.97
CA ARG A 243 -3.58 14.57 -7.78
C ARG A 243 -3.60 15.27 -9.13
N GLY A 244 -4.79 15.49 -9.69
CA GLY A 244 -4.93 15.93 -11.07
C GLY A 244 -4.34 14.88 -12.02
N ASP A 245 -3.34 15.25 -12.81
CA ASP A 245 -2.66 14.34 -13.75
C ASP A 245 -1.28 13.84 -13.27
N VAL A 246 -0.96 14.08 -12.00
CA VAL A 246 0.33 13.71 -11.42
C VAL A 246 0.14 12.64 -10.36
N TRP A 247 0.95 11.58 -10.47
CA TRP A 247 1.10 10.56 -9.43
C TRP A 247 2.20 11.00 -8.46
N LEU A 248 1.84 11.09 -7.19
CA LEU A 248 2.74 11.46 -6.10
C LEU A 248 2.95 10.27 -5.18
N VAL A 249 4.17 10.10 -4.70
CA VAL A 249 4.52 9.10 -3.69
C VAL A 249 4.06 9.62 -2.32
N GLU A 250 3.17 8.88 -1.68
CA GLU A 250 2.63 9.19 -0.36
C GLU A 250 3.25 8.32 0.75
N GLY A 251 3.71 7.12 0.40
CA GLY A 251 4.36 6.20 1.33
C GLY A 251 5.46 5.36 0.69
N ILE A 252 6.48 5.04 1.48
CA ILE A 252 7.56 4.11 1.13
C ILE A 252 7.61 3.01 2.20
N ASP A 253 7.63 1.75 1.77
CA ASP A 253 7.66 0.57 2.64
C ASP A 253 8.77 -0.37 2.19
N THR A 254 9.82 -0.52 3.01
CA THR A 254 10.99 -1.35 2.73
C THR A 254 10.91 -2.74 3.38
N PHE A 255 9.71 -3.21 3.75
CA PHE A 255 9.42 -4.55 4.29
C PHE A 255 10.16 -4.95 5.59
N GLY A 256 10.81 -4.01 6.28
CA GLY A 256 11.74 -4.34 7.38
C GLY A 256 11.93 -3.24 8.42
N ARG A 257 11.00 -2.29 8.52
CA ARG A 257 10.94 -1.26 9.58
C ARG A 257 9.50 -0.96 9.96
#